data_AF-A0A699ZWH2-F1
#
_entry.id   AF-A0A699ZWH2-F1
#
_cell.length_a   1.000
_cell.length_b   1.000
_cell.length_c   1.000
_cell.angle_alpha   90.00
_cell.angle_beta   90.00
_cell.angle_gamma   90.00
#
_symmetry.space_group_name_H-M   'P 1'
#
loop_
_entity.id
_entity.type
_entity.pdbx_description
1 polymer ?
#
loop_
_entity_poly.entity_id
_entity_poly.type
_entity_poly.pdbx_seq_one_letter_code
_entity_poly.pdbx_strand_id
1 'polypeptide(L)'
;MEVPAGLAAARAPEVLFDPSLVGLEAKGIHHLVHDTINKCDIDVRRELYNNIVLSGGTSMFEGIQTRLNAEVSTLSGTGIKVRLVAPPERKYLVWIGGSILSSLSTFQSMWITR
;
A
#
# COMPACT_ATOMS: atom_id res chain seq x y z
N MET A 1 0.63 -29.23 16.27
CA MET A 1 1.34 -29.22 14.97
C MET A 1 2.14 -27.94 14.93
N GLU A 2 3.44 -27.99 15.26
CA GLU A 2 4.31 -26.80 15.22
C GLU A 2 4.63 -26.49 13.76
N VAL A 3 4.21 -25.32 13.29
CA VAL A 3 4.62 -24.82 11.98
C VAL A 3 6.03 -24.26 12.16
N PRO A 4 7.04 -24.68 11.37
CA PRO A 4 8.38 -24.11 11.45
C PRO A 4 8.32 -22.59 11.31
N ALA A 5 9.03 -21.86 12.17
CA ALA A 5 8.96 -20.40 12.24
C ALA A 5 9.18 -19.69 10.89
N GLY A 6 10.05 -20.23 10.03
CA GLY A 6 10.28 -19.71 8.68
C GLY A 6 9.08 -19.87 7.73
N LEU A 7 8.30 -20.94 7.87
CA LEU A 7 7.09 -21.16 7.07
C LEU A 7 5.94 -20.25 7.54
N ALA A 8 5.81 -20.02 8.85
CA ALA A 8 4.83 -19.08 9.39
C ALA A 8 5.14 -17.63 8.97
N ALA A 9 6.42 -17.23 8.99
CA ALA A 9 6.86 -15.89 8.58
C ALA A 9 6.59 -15.58 7.09
N ALA A 10 6.67 -16.59 6.22
CA ALA A 10 6.32 -16.44 4.80
C ALA A 10 4.81 -16.48 4.54
N ARG A 11 4.07 -17.31 5.29
CA ARG A 11 2.62 -17.48 5.10
C ARG A 11 1.78 -16.34 5.66
N ALA A 12 2.21 -15.72 6.76
CA ALA A 12 1.48 -14.60 7.38
C ALA A 12 1.27 -13.42 6.41
N PRO A 13 2.28 -12.90 5.69
CA PRO A 13 2.06 -11.84 4.70
C PRO A 13 1.32 -12.30 3.45
N GLU A 14 1.32 -13.60 3.11
CA GLU A 14 0.58 -14.11 1.94
C GLU A 14 -0.93 -13.94 2.10
N VAL A 15 -1.45 -13.95 3.33
CA VAL A 15 -2.87 -13.66 3.63
C VAL A 15 -3.30 -12.28 3.12
N LEU A 16 -2.37 -11.33 2.97
CA LEU A 16 -2.68 -10.02 2.39
C LEU A 16 -2.99 -10.12 0.89
N PHE A 17 -2.39 -11.08 0.19
CA PHE A 17 -2.60 -11.30 -1.24
C PHE A 17 -3.68 -12.34 -1.49
N ASP A 18 -3.80 -13.34 -0.62
CA ASP A 18 -4.83 -14.36 -0.66
C ASP A 18 -5.48 -14.56 0.72
N PRO A 19 -6.53 -13.78 1.05
CA PRO A 19 -7.27 -13.92 2.31
C PRO A 19 -7.96 -15.29 2.48
N SER A 20 -8.16 -16.05 1.39
CA SER A 20 -8.82 -17.36 1.46
C SER A 20 -7.99 -18.39 2.23
N LEU A 21 -6.67 -18.16 2.37
CA LEU A 21 -5.76 -18.99 3.17
C LEU A 21 -6.14 -19.09 4.65
N VAL A 22 -6.94 -18.14 5.16
CA VAL A 22 -7.48 -18.13 6.52
C VAL A 22 -9.01 -18.22 6.53
N GLY A 23 -9.62 -18.63 5.41
CA GLY A 23 -11.07 -18.77 5.27
C GLY A 23 -11.84 -17.45 5.16
N LEU A 24 -11.16 -16.34 4.82
CA LEU A 24 -11.82 -15.05 4.61
C LEU A 24 -12.18 -14.87 3.14
N GLU A 25 -13.47 -14.59 2.89
CA GLU A 25 -13.97 -14.18 1.58
C GLU A 25 -13.70 -12.69 1.34
N ALA A 26 -12.43 -12.34 1.14
CA ALA A 26 -11.99 -10.97 0.87
C ALA A 26 -11.02 -10.93 -0.31
N LYS A 27 -10.97 -9.79 -1.00
CA LYS A 27 -10.00 -9.55 -2.07
C LYS A 27 -8.62 -9.27 -1.48
N GLY A 28 -7.57 -9.79 -2.12
CA GLY A 28 -6.19 -9.43 -1.80
C GLY A 28 -5.88 -7.95 -2.08
N ILE A 29 -4.84 -7.43 -1.44
CA ILE A 29 -4.47 -6.01 -1.50
C ILE A 29 -4.20 -5.49 -2.91
N HIS A 30 -3.66 -6.32 -3.81
CA HIS A 30 -3.39 -5.97 -5.19
C HIS A 30 -4.68 -5.72 -5.99
N HIS A 31 -5.70 -6.55 -5.79
CA HIS A 31 -7.03 -6.34 -6.34
C HIS A 31 -7.70 -5.10 -5.75
N LEU A 32 -7.58 -4.88 -4.44
CA LEU A 32 -8.14 -3.70 -3.79
C LEU A 32 -7.54 -2.39 -4.32
N VAL A 33 -6.21 -2.35 -4.55
CA VAL A 33 -5.53 -1.21 -5.17
C VAL A 33 -6.06 -0.97 -6.59
N HIS A 34 -6.10 -2.01 -7.41
CA HIS A 34 -6.57 -1.92 -8.80
C HIS A 34 -8.04 -1.46 -8.88
N ASP A 35 -8.92 -2.08 -8.10
CA ASP A 35 -10.35 -1.75 -8.05
C ASP A 35 -10.58 -0.31 -7.60
N THR A 36 -9.80 0.18 -6.62
CA THR A 36 -9.93 1.55 -6.13
C THR A 36 -9.52 2.55 -7.20
N ILE A 37 -8.40 2.31 -7.89
CA ILE A 37 -7.97 3.19 -8.99
C ILE A 37 -8.97 3.13 -10.15
N ASN A 38 -9.57 1.98 -10.44
CA ASN A 38 -10.60 1.84 -11.47
C ASN A 38 -11.95 2.48 -11.14
N LYS A 39 -12.20 2.80 -9.87
CA LYS A 39 -13.37 3.60 -9.47
C LYS A 39 -13.16 5.10 -9.69
N CYS A 40 -11.92 5.55 -9.83
CA CYS A 40 -11.60 6.94 -10.15
C CYS A 40 -11.82 7.25 -11.63
N ASP A 41 -11.93 8.55 -11.95
CA ASP A 41 -12.02 9.03 -13.33
C ASP A 41 -10.84 8.58 -14.18
N ILE A 42 -11.11 8.28 -15.44
CA ILE A 42 -10.11 7.69 -16.37
C ILE A 42 -8.86 8.56 -16.50
N ASP A 43 -9.02 9.88 -16.43
CA ASP A 43 -7.95 10.86 -16.62
C ASP A 43 -6.89 10.82 -15.52
N VAL A 44 -7.27 10.45 -14.28
CA VAL A 44 -6.35 10.42 -13.13
C VAL A 44 -5.70 9.04 -12.91
N ARG A 45 -6.25 7.97 -13.50
CA ARG A 45 -5.79 6.59 -13.19
C ARG A 45 -4.31 6.38 -13.48
N ARG A 46 -3.82 6.90 -14.61
CA ARG A 46 -2.40 6.78 -14.99
C ARG A 46 -1.50 7.43 -13.94
N GLU A 47 -1.91 8.58 -13.42
CA GLU A 47 -1.15 9.29 -12.39
C GLU A 47 -1.17 8.51 -11.07
N LEU A 48 -2.33 7.96 -10.67
CA LEU A 48 -2.46 7.15 -9.47
C LEU A 48 -1.55 5.90 -9.51
N TYR A 49 -1.50 5.19 -10.64
CA TYR A 49 -0.59 4.03 -10.80
C TYR A 49 0.90 4.41 -10.73
N ASN A 50 1.27 5.63 -11.14
CA ASN A 50 2.66 6.10 -11.09
C ASN A 50 3.07 6.65 -9.71
N ASN A 51 2.13 6.78 -8.77
CA ASN A 51 2.35 7.48 -7.51
C ASN A 51 1.82 6.66 -6.31
N ILE A 52 2.23 5.39 -6.21
CA ILE A 52 1.88 4.54 -5.06
C ILE A 52 3.00 4.60 -4.01
N VAL A 53 2.68 4.96 -2.78
CA VAL A 53 3.62 5.01 -1.65
C VAL A 53 3.19 4.03 -0.57
N LEU A 54 4.10 3.15 -0.16
CA LEU A 54 3.88 2.24 0.96
C LEU A 54 4.31 2.89 2.28
N SER A 55 3.43 2.82 3.27
CA SER A 55 3.66 3.32 4.62
C SER A 55 3.11 2.37 5.68
N GLY A 56 3.59 2.51 6.92
CA GLY A 56 3.13 1.72 8.07
C GLY A 56 3.87 0.39 8.28
N GLY A 57 3.62 -0.25 9.43
CA GLY A 57 4.36 -1.44 9.87
C GLY A 57 4.22 -2.67 8.97
N THR A 58 3.01 -2.97 8.48
CA THR A 58 2.75 -4.12 7.59
C THR A 58 3.52 -4.02 6.27
N SER A 59 3.83 -2.81 5.80
CA SER A 59 4.66 -2.61 4.60
C SER A 59 6.14 -2.94 4.82
N MET A 60 6.54 -3.29 6.05
CA MET A 60 7.92 -3.66 6.38
C MET A 60 8.24 -5.12 6.07
N PHE A 61 7.25 -5.94 5.71
CA PHE A 61 7.52 -7.31 5.26
C PHE A 61 8.47 -7.33 4.06
N GLU A 62 9.43 -8.25 4.11
CA GLU A 62 10.42 -8.40 3.04
C GLU A 62 9.73 -8.77 1.72
N GLY A 63 10.18 -8.18 0.61
CA GLY A 63 9.64 -8.46 -0.72
C GLY A 63 8.24 -7.89 -1.01
N ILE A 64 7.55 -7.28 -0.04
CA ILE A 64 6.16 -6.81 -0.25
C ILE A 64 6.05 -5.75 -1.36
N GLN A 65 7.02 -4.85 -1.47
CA GLN A 65 7.07 -3.85 -2.54
C GLN A 65 7.15 -4.53 -3.91
N THR A 66 8.07 -5.48 -4.06
CA THR A 66 8.30 -6.19 -5.32
C THR A 66 7.08 -7.02 -5.70
N ARG A 67 6.51 -7.78 -4.74
CA ARG A 67 5.31 -8.59 -4.98
C ARG A 67 4.12 -7.72 -5.39
N LEU A 68 3.82 -6.66 -4.63
CA LEU A 68 2.68 -5.80 -4.92
C LEU A 68 2.84 -5.05 -6.25
N ASN A 69 4.06 -4.60 -6.58
CA ASN A 69 4.32 -3.95 -7.86
C ASN A 69 4.08 -4.91 -9.03
N ALA A 70 4.53 -6.16 -8.94
CA ALA A 70 4.32 -7.16 -9.98
C ALA A 70 2.83 -7.47 -10.19
N GLU A 71 2.09 -7.75 -9.11
CA GLU A 71 0.66 -8.07 -9.18
C GLU A 71 -0.17 -6.90 -9.74
N VAL A 72 0.06 -5.67 -9.24
CA VAL A 72 -0.67 -4.48 -9.72
C VAL A 72 -0.30 -4.16 -11.17
N SER A 73 0.96 -4.36 -11.57
CA SER A 73 1.38 -4.18 -12.97
C SER A 73 0.62 -5.13 -13.90
N THR A 74 0.52 -6.41 -13.51
CA THR A 74 -0.26 -7.41 -14.25
C THR A 74 -1.73 -7.00 -14.39
N LEU A 75 -2.35 -6.50 -13.32
CA LEU A 75 -3.75 -6.07 -13.33
C LEU A 75 -3.98 -4.77 -14.14
N SER A 76 -3.05 -3.82 -14.10
CA SER A 76 -3.22 -2.49 -14.73
C SER A 76 -3.27 -2.53 -16.26
N GLY A 77 -2.80 -3.61 -16.88
CA GLY A 77 -2.78 -3.77 -18.33
C GLY A 77 -1.57 -3.15 -19.03
N THR A 78 -1.45 -3.39 -20.33
CA THR A 78 -0.29 -2.98 -21.13
C THR A 78 -0.25 -1.46 -21.32
N GLY A 79 0.92 -0.85 -21.07
CA GLY A 79 1.16 0.58 -21.31
C GLY A 79 0.94 1.49 -20.08
N ILE A 80 0.51 0.94 -18.95
CA ILE A 80 0.51 1.65 -17.67
C ILE A 80 1.79 1.30 -16.92
N LYS A 81 2.60 2.32 -16.62
CA LYS A 81 3.75 2.17 -15.75
C LYS A 81 3.29 2.25 -14.30
N VAL A 82 3.46 1.16 -13.55
CA VAL A 82 3.19 1.14 -12.10
C VAL A 82 4.47 1.47 -11.34
N ARG A 83 4.44 2.55 -10.56
CA ARG A 83 5.56 2.93 -9.70
C ARG A 83 5.12 2.89 -8.25
N LEU A 84 5.77 1.99 -7.53
CA LEU A 84 5.56 1.80 -6.10
C LEU A 84 6.85 2.17 -5.36
N VAL A 85 6.73 3.06 -4.38
CA VAL A 85 7.84 3.56 -3.56
C VAL A 85 7.65 3.09 -2.12
N ALA A 86 8.67 2.45 -1.55
CA ALA A 86 8.68 2.05 -0.14
C ALA A 86 9.96 2.56 0.54
N PRO A 87 9.94 3.79 1.11
CA PRO A 87 11.11 4.35 1.78
C PRO A 87 11.56 3.48 2.97
N PRO A 88 12.86 3.43 3.32
CA PRO A 88 13.35 2.67 4.48
C PRO A 88 12.69 3.09 5.81
N GLU A 89 12.42 4.38 5.96
CA GLU A 89 11.79 5.02 7.12
C GLU A 89 10.25 4.92 7.13
N ARG A 90 9.65 4.11 6.24
CA ARG A 90 8.19 4.01 6.05
C ARG A 90 7.35 3.67 7.27
N LYS A 91 7.96 3.10 8.32
CA LYS A 91 7.33 2.93 9.65
C LYS A 91 6.99 4.26 10.33
N TYR A 92 7.69 5.34 10.01
CA TYR A 92 7.51 6.67 10.61
C TYR A 92 6.90 7.69 9.65
N LEU A 93 6.66 7.33 8.38
CA LEU A 93 6.18 8.28 7.36
C LEU A 93 4.91 9.02 7.76
N VAL A 94 3.98 8.36 8.46
CA VAL A 94 2.74 8.98 8.93
C VAL A 94 3.04 10.11 9.92
N TRP A 95 3.94 9.88 10.89
CA TRP A 95 4.34 10.89 11.86
C TRP A 95 5.15 12.02 11.21
N ILE A 96 6.08 11.67 10.33
CA ILE A 96 6.89 12.65 9.57
C ILE A 96 5.96 13.57 8.78
N GLY A 97 5.03 13.00 8.00
CA GLY A 97 4.04 13.76 7.22
C GLY A 97 3.18 14.68 8.10
N GLY A 98 2.72 14.20 9.25
CA GLY A 98 1.97 15.00 10.22
C GLY A 98 2.79 16.17 10.77
N SER A 99 4.05 15.93 11.15
CA SER A 99 4.96 16.96 11.68
C SER A 99 5.29 18.05 10.65
N ILE A 100 5.42 17.66 9.38
CA ILE A 100 5.63 18.59 8.27
C ILE A 100 4.36 19.42 8.07
N LEU A 101 3.20 18.76 7.94
CA LEU A 101 1.91 19.43 7.72
C LEU A 101 1.59 20.44 8.83
N SER A 102 1.79 20.08 10.09
CA SER A 102 1.55 20.99 11.23
C SER A 102 2.48 22.20 11.27
N SER A 103 3.64 22.09 10.63
CA SER A 103 4.64 23.16 10.57
C SER A 103 4.42 24.13 9.40
N LEU A 104 3.47 23.83 8.49
CA LEU A 104 3.15 24.72 7.37
C LEU A 104 2.34 25.93 7.86
N SER A 105 2.76 27.14 7.48
CA SER A 105 2.01 28.36 7.79
C SER A 105 0.60 28.35 7.19
N THR A 106 0.43 27.75 6.01
CA THR A 106 -0.87 27.57 5.36
C THR A 106 -1.80 26.62 6.12
N PHE A 107 -1.27 25.71 6.93
CA PHE A 107 -2.09 24.80 7.72
C PHE A 107 -2.67 25.49 8.97
N GLN A 108 -2.08 26.60 9.42
CA GLN A 108 -2.56 27.34 10.59
C GLN A 108 -3.99 27.89 10.40
N SER A 109 -4.35 28.29 9.18
CA SER A 109 -5.70 28.77 8.87
C SER A 109 -6.76 27.67 8.88
N MET A 110 -6.35 26.40 8.89
CA MET A 110 -7.25 25.24 8.93
C MET A 110 -7.43 24.69 10.34
N TRP A 111 -6.81 25.30 11.36
CA TRP A 111 -6.93 24.82 12.74
C TRP A 111 -8.36 25.00 13.26
N ILE A 112 -8.88 23.94 13.86
CA ILE A 112 -10.16 23.98 14.57
C ILE A 112 -9.87 24.30 16.03
N THR A 113 -10.36 25.45 16.49
CA THR A 113 -10.21 25.88 17.88
C THR A 113 -11.31 25.28 18.76
N ARG A 114 -11.13 25.39 20.09
CA ARG A 114 -12.11 24.96 21.10
C ARG A 114 -13.47 25.64 20.92
#